data_AF-A0A3D0R4C7-F1
#
_entry.id   AF-A0A3D0R4C7-F1
#
_cell.length_a   1.000
_cell.length_b   1.000
_cell.length_c   1.000
_cell.angle_alpha   90.00
_cell.angle_beta   90.00
_cell.angle_gamma   90.00
#
_symmetry.space_group_name_H-M   'P 1'
#
loop_
_entity.id
_entity.type
_entity.pdbx_description
1 polymer ?
#
loop_
_entity_poly.entity_id
_entity_poly.type
_entity_poly.pdbx_seq_one_letter_code
_entity_poly.pdbx_strand_id
1 'polypeptide(L)'
;MSLLPPGYEKEMTLPSNLTDEQRASLSLHARRVLQDQDVLTLIEKGSIDIETVLNLNIIQSHALRNAGVRQLIDEGSITLQQVLNLTNCQSLALQDSGVRKYITKNIITLAQLLESTDAASNALSNIYVRKLIDKNSITLQQVLEISRAASQALSNTYVHELIEKGNITLQQVLELTSFANTALQGEDVHTFIDKNIVSMPEILGLTIQASFALRDKGTCELIQKGIVTMEQVLESTQEASFALSNTYIHKLIEQDTITIQ
;
A
#
# COMPACT_ATOMS: atom_id res chain seq x y z
N MET A 1 30.54 18.51 -17.96
CA MET A 1 31.28 17.34 -18.45
C MET A 1 30.44 16.11 -18.15
N SER A 2 30.04 15.39 -19.20
CA SER A 2 29.11 14.26 -19.15
C SER A 2 29.79 13.03 -18.54
N LEU A 3 29.16 12.41 -17.54
CA LEU A 3 29.58 11.16 -16.89
C LEU A 3 28.67 10.00 -17.35
N LEU A 4 28.61 9.75 -18.67
CA LEU A 4 27.98 8.54 -19.18
C LEU A 4 29.00 7.71 -19.98
N PRO A 5 29.04 6.38 -19.78
CA PRO A 5 30.00 5.51 -20.46
C PRO A 5 29.72 5.43 -21.97
N PRO A 6 30.76 5.31 -22.81
CA PRO A 6 30.62 5.25 -24.26
C PRO A 6 29.96 3.94 -24.69
N GLY A 7 28.84 4.03 -25.44
CA GLY A 7 28.13 2.87 -26.00
C GLY A 7 26.61 2.84 -25.86
N TYR A 8 25.99 3.86 -25.24
CA TYR A 8 24.52 3.95 -25.04
C TYR A 8 23.85 5.14 -25.76
N GLU A 9 24.49 5.73 -26.77
CA GLU A 9 23.85 6.75 -27.61
C GLU A 9 23.10 6.08 -28.77
N LYS A 10 21.97 5.44 -28.44
CA LYS A 10 20.91 5.34 -29.45
C LYS A 10 20.45 6.78 -29.67
N GLU A 11 20.70 7.37 -30.84
CA GLU A 11 20.28 8.74 -31.16
C GLU A 11 18.84 8.93 -30.68
N MET A 12 18.69 9.71 -29.61
CA MET A 12 17.40 9.95 -28.97
C MET A 12 16.63 10.89 -29.88
N THR A 13 15.73 10.36 -30.70
CA THR A 13 14.82 11.17 -31.53
C THR A 13 13.76 11.83 -30.65
N LEU A 14 14.11 13.00 -30.12
CA LEU A 14 13.17 13.91 -29.49
C LEU A 14 12.37 14.65 -30.57
N PRO A 15 11.12 15.08 -30.29
CA PRO A 15 10.32 15.86 -31.21
C PRO A 15 11.09 17.05 -31.80
N SER A 16 11.00 17.27 -33.11
CA SER A 16 11.71 18.35 -33.81
C SER A 16 11.24 19.75 -33.40
N ASN A 17 10.02 19.86 -32.88
CA ASN A 17 9.39 21.10 -32.44
C ASN A 17 9.82 21.59 -31.04
N LEU A 18 10.71 20.88 -30.34
CA LEU A 18 11.30 21.38 -29.10
C LEU A 18 12.37 22.44 -29.35
N THR A 19 12.30 23.56 -28.63
CA THR A 19 13.36 24.58 -28.59
C THR A 19 14.61 24.04 -27.91
N ASP A 20 15.77 24.65 -28.19
CA ASP A 20 17.03 24.28 -27.54
C ASP A 20 16.97 24.41 -26.01
N GLU A 21 16.24 25.42 -25.51
CA GLU A 21 16.00 25.65 -24.09
C GLU A 21 15.12 24.55 -23.48
N GLN A 22 14.07 24.11 -24.17
CA GLN A 22 13.25 22.97 -23.75
C GLN A 22 14.08 21.68 -23.74
N ARG A 23 14.91 21.44 -24.77
CA ARG A 23 15.80 20.26 -24.81
C ARG A 23 16.80 20.23 -23.66
N ALA A 24 17.34 21.40 -23.30
CA ALA A 24 18.29 21.54 -22.20
C ALA A 24 17.64 21.34 -20.82
N SER A 25 16.40 21.80 -20.64
CA SER A 25 15.65 21.74 -19.36
C SER A 25 14.83 20.48 -19.15
N LEU A 26 14.75 19.60 -20.15
CA LEU A 26 13.99 18.35 -20.11
C LEU A 26 14.35 17.46 -18.92
N SER A 27 13.37 17.25 -18.02
CA SER A 27 13.47 16.26 -16.95
C SER A 27 13.64 14.84 -17.50
N LEU A 28 14.23 13.93 -16.73
CA LEU A 28 14.39 12.53 -17.14
C LEU A 28 13.04 11.87 -17.47
N HIS A 29 11.98 12.23 -16.75
CA HIS A 29 10.65 11.67 -16.97
C HIS A 29 10.04 12.20 -18.27
N ALA A 30 10.10 13.51 -18.51
CA ALA A 30 9.64 14.11 -19.75
C ALA A 30 10.38 13.54 -20.97
N ARG A 31 11.71 13.32 -20.87
CA ARG A 31 12.49 12.64 -21.92
C ARG A 31 11.94 11.24 -22.22
N ARG A 32 11.66 10.45 -21.19
CA ARG A 32 11.12 9.09 -21.34
C ARG A 32 9.71 9.06 -21.92
N VAL A 33 8.89 10.07 -21.61
CA VAL A 33 7.55 10.21 -22.17
C VAL A 33 7.63 10.58 -23.65
N LEU A 34 8.48 11.54 -24.02
CA LEU A 34 8.71 11.95 -25.41
C LEU A 34 9.44 10.90 -26.28
N GLN A 35 9.88 9.81 -25.69
CA GLN A 35 10.41 8.64 -26.40
C GLN A 35 9.34 7.58 -26.66
N ASP A 36 8.20 7.66 -25.98
CA ASP A 36 7.10 6.74 -26.18
C ASP A 36 6.33 7.16 -27.45
N GLN A 37 6.41 6.34 -28.49
CA GLN A 37 5.82 6.64 -29.79
C GLN A 37 4.31 6.88 -29.70
N ASP A 38 3.62 6.18 -28.81
CA ASP A 38 2.18 6.35 -28.64
C ASP A 38 1.88 7.72 -28.01
N VAL A 39 2.74 8.20 -27.11
CA VAL A 39 2.60 9.56 -26.54
C VAL A 39 2.91 10.63 -27.58
N LEU A 40 3.89 10.41 -28.46
CA LEU A 40 4.14 11.30 -29.59
C LEU A 40 2.92 11.39 -30.50
N THR A 41 2.25 10.27 -30.77
CA THR A 41 0.98 10.27 -31.51
C THR A 41 -0.13 11.04 -30.80
N LEU A 42 -0.20 11.03 -29.47
CA LEU A 42 -1.14 11.87 -28.71
C LEU A 42 -0.83 13.36 -28.89
N ILE A 43 0.45 13.74 -28.96
CA ILE A 43 0.88 15.13 -29.24
C ILE A 43 0.50 15.53 -30.67
N GLU A 44 0.79 14.69 -31.66
CA GLU A 44 0.48 14.94 -33.07
C GLU A 44 -1.03 15.10 -33.33
N LYS A 45 -1.86 14.32 -32.61
CA LYS A 45 -3.32 14.44 -32.63
C LYS A 45 -3.85 15.67 -31.87
N GLY A 46 -2.98 16.42 -31.19
CA GLY A 46 -3.36 17.55 -30.34
C GLY A 46 -4.13 17.15 -29.08
N SER A 47 -4.08 15.88 -28.68
CA SER A 47 -4.76 15.37 -27.47
C SER A 47 -4.03 15.76 -26.19
N ILE A 48 -2.72 16.01 -26.28
CA ILE A 48 -1.87 16.57 -25.23
C ILE A 48 -0.91 17.57 -25.86
N ASP A 49 -0.72 18.72 -25.24
CA ASP A 49 0.29 19.68 -25.71
C ASP A 49 1.68 19.35 -25.14
N ILE A 50 2.72 19.84 -25.82
CA ILE A 50 4.11 19.55 -25.44
C ILE A 50 4.47 20.15 -24.08
N GLU A 51 3.91 21.31 -23.72
CA GLU A 51 4.17 21.96 -22.42
C GLU A 51 3.62 21.13 -21.27
N THR A 52 2.44 20.54 -21.44
CA THR A 52 1.87 19.58 -20.49
C THR A 52 2.81 18.40 -20.31
N VAL A 53 3.37 17.84 -21.39
CA VAL A 53 4.34 16.73 -21.30
C VAL A 53 5.62 17.12 -20.57
N LEU A 54 6.13 18.33 -20.80
CA LEU A 54 7.34 18.83 -20.15
C LEU A 54 7.15 19.00 -18.63
N ASN A 55 5.92 19.30 -18.19
CA ASN A 55 5.58 19.55 -16.79
C ASN A 55 5.05 18.31 -16.05
N LEU A 56 5.05 17.12 -16.68
CA LEU A 56 4.59 15.90 -16.01
C LEU A 56 5.50 15.53 -14.85
N ASN A 57 4.89 15.21 -13.72
CA ASN A 57 5.60 14.53 -12.65
C ASN A 57 5.84 13.04 -13.00
N ILE A 58 6.58 12.35 -12.14
CA ILE A 58 6.90 10.93 -12.34
C ILE A 58 5.63 10.07 -12.46
N ILE A 59 4.62 10.30 -11.63
CA ILE A 59 3.40 9.50 -11.58
C ILE A 59 2.60 9.63 -12.87
N GLN A 60 2.39 10.87 -13.32
CA GLN A 60 1.67 11.17 -14.56
C GLN A 60 2.42 10.63 -15.78
N SER A 61 3.76 10.78 -15.78
CA SER A 61 4.63 10.23 -16.82
C SER A 61 4.51 8.71 -16.92
N HIS A 62 4.46 8.01 -15.78
CA HIS A 62 4.29 6.57 -15.75
C HIS A 62 2.90 6.14 -16.23
N ALA A 63 1.85 6.85 -15.81
CA ALA A 63 0.48 6.58 -16.25
C ALA A 63 0.34 6.72 -17.78
N LEU A 64 0.85 7.80 -18.37
CA LEU A 64 0.78 8.03 -19.82
C LEU A 64 1.61 7.05 -20.64
N ARG A 65 2.66 6.48 -20.05
CA ARG A 65 3.46 5.42 -20.67
C ARG A 65 2.84 4.03 -20.53
N ASN A 66 1.73 3.89 -19.81
CA ASN A 66 1.02 2.63 -19.68
C ASN A 66 0.03 2.47 -20.84
N ALA A 67 0.27 1.48 -21.70
CA ALA A 67 -0.58 1.21 -22.86
C ALA A 67 -2.05 0.98 -22.50
N GLY A 68 -2.33 0.35 -21.36
CA GLY A 68 -3.71 0.13 -20.92
C GLY A 68 -4.41 1.41 -20.44
N VAL A 69 -3.66 2.37 -19.89
CA VAL A 69 -4.22 3.69 -19.56
C VAL A 69 -4.48 4.48 -20.83
N ARG A 70 -3.55 4.46 -21.80
CA ARG A 70 -3.76 5.09 -23.11
C ARG A 70 -4.97 4.53 -23.84
N GLN A 71 -5.14 3.22 -23.83
CA GLN A 71 -6.32 2.58 -24.41
C GLN A 71 -7.62 3.12 -23.80
N LEU A 72 -7.68 3.30 -22.47
CA LEU A 72 -8.86 3.89 -21.83
C LEU A 72 -9.10 5.35 -22.26
N ILE A 73 -8.04 6.11 -22.57
CA ILE A 73 -8.15 7.47 -23.12
C ILE A 73 -8.70 7.41 -24.55
N ASP A 74 -8.12 6.55 -25.40
CA ASP A 74 -8.52 6.39 -26.81
C ASP A 74 -9.96 5.92 -26.97
N GLU A 75 -10.44 5.06 -26.05
CA GLU A 75 -11.82 4.60 -25.99
C GLU A 75 -12.78 5.65 -25.41
N GLY A 76 -12.27 6.79 -24.94
CA GLY A 76 -13.05 7.85 -24.31
C GLY A 76 -13.60 7.49 -22.92
N SER A 77 -13.11 6.40 -22.32
CA SER A 77 -13.52 5.96 -20.97
C SER A 77 -12.97 6.88 -19.87
N ILE A 78 -11.78 7.45 -20.08
CA ILE A 78 -11.17 8.46 -19.21
C ILE A 78 -10.64 9.63 -20.06
N THR A 79 -10.69 10.84 -19.52
CA THR A 79 -10.03 12.00 -20.13
C THR A 79 -8.57 12.08 -19.71
N LEU A 80 -7.73 12.66 -20.56
CA LEU A 80 -6.34 12.97 -20.20
C LEU A 80 -6.25 13.76 -18.89
N GLN A 81 -7.11 14.77 -18.73
CA GLN A 81 -7.10 15.61 -17.52
C GLN A 81 -7.38 14.79 -16.25
N GLN A 82 -8.28 13.81 -16.31
CA GLN A 82 -8.51 12.90 -15.18
C GLN A 82 -7.26 12.08 -14.86
N VAL A 83 -6.53 11.57 -15.86
CA VAL A 83 -5.26 10.85 -15.66
C VAL A 83 -4.20 11.74 -15.00
N LEU A 84 -4.13 13.01 -15.42
CA LEU A 84 -3.18 13.97 -14.87
C LEU A 84 -3.50 14.37 -13.42
N ASN A 85 -4.77 14.28 -13.01
CA ASN A 85 -5.22 14.65 -11.67
C ASN A 85 -5.23 13.49 -10.65
N LEU A 86 -4.82 12.28 -11.05
CA LEU A 86 -4.81 11.11 -10.16
C LEU A 86 -3.85 11.28 -8.98
N THR A 87 -4.22 10.76 -7.82
CA THR A 87 -3.24 10.52 -6.75
C THR A 87 -2.25 9.44 -7.18
N ASN A 88 -1.15 9.30 -6.44
CA ASN A 88 -0.19 8.22 -6.67
C ASN A 88 -0.86 6.84 -6.63
N CYS A 89 -1.68 6.58 -5.61
CA CYS A 89 -2.31 5.28 -5.42
C CYS A 89 -3.37 5.01 -6.50
N GLN A 90 -4.16 6.01 -6.88
CA GLN A 90 -5.13 5.89 -7.96
C GLN A 90 -4.47 5.64 -9.32
N SER A 91 -3.35 6.33 -9.59
CA SER A 91 -2.55 6.12 -10.80
C SER A 91 -1.96 4.71 -10.86
N LEU A 92 -1.40 4.23 -9.75
CA LEU A 92 -0.89 2.85 -9.67
C LEU A 92 -2.01 1.83 -9.85
N ALA A 93 -3.18 2.06 -9.25
CA ALA A 93 -4.35 1.20 -9.42
C ALA A 93 -4.84 1.17 -10.86
N LEU A 94 -4.95 2.32 -11.54
CA LEU A 94 -5.34 2.37 -12.95
C LEU A 94 -4.30 1.70 -13.87
N GLN A 95 -3.02 1.70 -13.46
CA GLN A 95 -1.94 0.98 -14.14
C GLN A 95 -1.94 -0.53 -13.89
N ASP A 96 -2.66 -1.03 -12.88
CA ASP A 96 -2.85 -2.46 -12.64
C ASP A 96 -3.86 -3.07 -13.64
N SER A 97 -3.46 -4.17 -14.26
CA SER A 97 -4.27 -4.84 -15.28
C SER A 97 -5.55 -5.49 -14.72
N GLY A 98 -5.54 -5.93 -13.47
CA GLY A 98 -6.69 -6.50 -12.78
C GLY A 98 -7.74 -5.43 -12.47
N VAL A 99 -7.31 -4.25 -12.01
CA VAL A 99 -8.20 -3.10 -11.81
C VAL A 99 -8.81 -2.66 -13.13
N ARG A 100 -8.03 -2.51 -14.20
CA ARG A 100 -8.58 -2.19 -15.54
C ARG A 100 -9.58 -3.24 -16.01
N LYS A 101 -9.31 -4.53 -15.78
CA LYS A 101 -10.26 -5.60 -16.09
C LYS A 101 -11.58 -5.46 -15.32
N TYR A 102 -11.54 -5.00 -14.07
CA TYR A 102 -12.75 -4.70 -13.31
C TYR A 102 -13.52 -3.51 -13.88
N ILE A 103 -12.82 -2.47 -14.36
CA ILE A 103 -13.44 -1.34 -15.06
C ILE A 103 -14.13 -1.81 -16.35
N THR A 104 -13.42 -2.53 -17.22
CA THR A 104 -13.98 -3.03 -18.50
C THR A 104 -15.19 -3.96 -18.28
N LYS A 105 -15.22 -4.69 -17.16
CA LYS A 105 -16.35 -5.56 -16.78
C LYS A 105 -17.48 -4.82 -16.06
N ASN A 106 -17.37 -3.51 -15.85
CA ASN A 106 -18.30 -2.71 -15.05
C ASN A 106 -18.49 -3.25 -13.62
N ILE A 107 -17.46 -3.90 -13.05
CA ILE A 107 -17.47 -4.31 -11.64
C ILE A 107 -17.26 -3.07 -10.78
N ILE A 108 -16.26 -2.25 -11.12
CA ILE A 108 -16.02 -0.92 -10.55
C ILE A 108 -16.15 0.11 -11.67
N THR A 109 -16.78 1.25 -11.41
CA THR A 109 -16.78 2.35 -12.36
C THR A 109 -15.48 3.14 -12.26
N LEU A 110 -15.10 3.82 -13.34
CA LEU A 110 -13.95 4.70 -13.26
C LEU A 110 -14.16 5.81 -12.22
N ALA A 111 -15.37 6.39 -12.15
CA ALA A 111 -15.70 7.39 -11.14
C ALA A 111 -15.44 6.89 -9.70
N GLN A 112 -15.85 5.66 -9.40
CA GLN A 112 -15.56 5.04 -8.10
C GLN A 112 -14.05 4.91 -7.83
N LEU A 113 -13.24 4.57 -8.84
CA LEU A 113 -11.79 4.54 -8.68
C LEU A 113 -11.20 5.93 -8.44
N LEU A 114 -11.66 6.94 -9.18
CA LEU A 114 -11.23 8.33 -9.07
C LEU A 114 -11.61 8.97 -7.73
N GLU A 115 -12.72 8.54 -7.14
CA GLU A 115 -13.19 8.98 -5.82
C GLU A 115 -12.66 8.09 -4.68
N SER A 116 -11.99 6.98 -5.00
CA SER A 116 -11.49 6.05 -4.00
C SER A 116 -10.36 6.66 -3.17
N THR A 117 -10.30 6.26 -1.89
CA THR A 117 -9.17 6.58 -1.02
C THR A 117 -7.91 5.84 -1.47
N ASP A 118 -6.74 6.30 -1.03
CA ASP A 118 -5.48 5.60 -1.27
C ASP A 118 -5.51 4.15 -0.72
N ALA A 119 -6.19 3.92 0.41
CA ALA A 119 -6.35 2.59 0.99
C ALA A 119 -7.16 1.66 0.08
N ALA A 120 -8.26 2.16 -0.48
CA ALA A 120 -9.10 1.44 -1.43
C ALA A 120 -8.38 1.18 -2.76
N SER A 121 -7.68 2.18 -3.30
CA SER A 121 -6.86 2.02 -4.52
C SER A 121 -5.78 0.94 -4.34
N ASN A 122 -5.08 0.94 -3.20
CA ASN A 122 -4.10 -0.09 -2.88
C ASN A 122 -4.74 -1.47 -2.72
N ALA A 123 -5.88 -1.55 -2.04
CA ALA A 123 -6.63 -2.79 -1.86
C ALA A 123 -7.11 -3.35 -3.21
N LEU A 124 -7.68 -2.52 -4.09
CA LEU A 124 -8.09 -2.93 -5.44
C LEU A 124 -6.92 -3.42 -6.29
N SER A 125 -5.73 -2.85 -6.09
CA SER A 125 -4.48 -3.26 -6.75
C SER A 125 -3.91 -4.57 -6.21
N ASN A 126 -4.34 -5.00 -5.02
CA ASN A 126 -3.89 -6.22 -4.40
C ASN A 126 -4.61 -7.45 -4.99
N ILE A 127 -3.83 -8.40 -5.50
CA ILE A 127 -4.37 -9.62 -6.15
C ILE A 127 -5.17 -10.50 -5.19
N TYR A 128 -4.82 -10.54 -3.89
CA TYR A 128 -5.55 -11.30 -2.89
C TYR A 128 -6.93 -10.69 -2.63
N VAL A 129 -7.01 -9.36 -2.47
CA VAL A 129 -8.28 -8.64 -2.33
C VAL A 129 -9.19 -8.89 -3.54
N ARG A 130 -8.65 -8.82 -4.77
CA ARG A 130 -9.41 -9.16 -5.97
C ARG A 130 -9.93 -10.60 -5.96
N LYS A 131 -9.11 -11.57 -5.55
CA LYS A 131 -9.58 -12.96 -5.37
C LYS A 131 -10.71 -13.07 -4.34
N LEU A 132 -10.69 -12.28 -3.29
CA LEU A 132 -11.78 -12.23 -2.29
C LEU A 132 -13.06 -11.64 -2.89
N ILE A 133 -12.96 -10.58 -3.71
CA ILE A 133 -14.10 -10.02 -4.46
C ILE A 133 -14.66 -11.08 -5.41
N ASP A 134 -13.81 -11.73 -6.22
CA ASP A 134 -14.23 -12.73 -7.21
C ASP A 134 -14.92 -13.95 -6.56
N LYS A 135 -14.57 -14.27 -5.30
CA LYS A 135 -15.22 -15.32 -4.49
C LYS A 135 -16.45 -14.84 -3.71
N ASN A 136 -16.83 -13.57 -3.82
CA ASN A 136 -17.86 -12.92 -3.00
C ASN A 136 -17.60 -13.01 -1.49
N SER A 137 -16.34 -13.13 -1.07
CA SER A 137 -15.97 -13.11 0.35
C SER A 137 -15.95 -11.69 0.93
N ILE A 138 -15.71 -10.69 0.08
CA ILE A 138 -15.94 -9.26 0.37
C ILE A 138 -16.69 -8.63 -0.78
N THR A 139 -17.46 -7.59 -0.47
CA THR A 139 -18.13 -6.76 -1.46
C THR A 139 -17.19 -5.68 -1.97
N LEU A 140 -17.47 -5.16 -3.18
CA LEU A 140 -16.75 -4.00 -3.69
C LEU A 140 -16.93 -2.78 -2.76
N GLN A 141 -18.12 -2.57 -2.19
CA GLN A 141 -18.38 -1.46 -1.29
C GLN A 141 -17.45 -1.51 -0.05
N GLN A 142 -17.29 -2.69 0.55
CA GLN A 142 -16.34 -2.87 1.67
C GLN A 142 -14.90 -2.54 1.28
N VAL A 143 -14.51 -2.81 0.02
CA VAL A 143 -13.16 -2.45 -0.48
C VAL A 143 -13.04 -0.95 -0.73
N LEU A 144 -14.09 -0.29 -1.22
CA LEU A 144 -14.10 1.16 -1.43
C LEU A 144 -14.06 1.94 -0.11
N GLU A 145 -14.66 1.39 0.95
CA GLU A 145 -14.70 1.96 2.31
C GLU A 145 -13.56 1.45 3.21
N ILE A 146 -12.63 0.65 2.68
CA ILE A 146 -11.62 -0.03 3.48
C ILE A 146 -10.72 0.95 4.23
N SER A 147 -10.47 0.66 5.50
CA SER A 147 -9.53 1.43 6.31
C SER A 147 -8.09 1.22 5.82
N ARG A 148 -7.21 2.19 6.09
CA ARG A 148 -5.77 2.01 5.82
C ARG A 148 -5.19 0.80 6.56
N ALA A 149 -5.63 0.57 7.80
CA ALA A 149 -5.16 -0.56 8.61
C ALA A 149 -5.55 -1.90 7.98
N ALA A 150 -6.81 -2.05 7.58
CA ALA A 150 -7.31 -3.24 6.90
C ALA A 150 -6.62 -3.47 5.54
N SER A 151 -6.43 -2.41 4.75
CA SER A 151 -5.71 -2.48 3.45
C SER A 151 -4.26 -2.95 3.62
N GLN A 152 -3.56 -2.45 4.65
CA GLN A 152 -2.20 -2.89 5.00
C GLN A 152 -2.17 -4.34 5.47
N ALA A 153 -3.09 -4.73 6.35
CA ALA A 153 -3.21 -6.11 6.83
C ALA A 153 -3.49 -7.08 5.68
N LEU A 154 -4.41 -6.74 4.76
CA LEU A 154 -4.67 -7.54 3.54
C LEU A 154 -3.53 -7.51 2.52
N SER A 155 -2.47 -6.75 2.74
CA SER A 155 -1.23 -6.82 1.96
C SER A 155 -0.15 -7.66 2.63
N ASN A 156 -0.37 -8.12 3.86
CA ASN A 156 0.52 -8.98 4.61
C ASN A 156 0.16 -10.46 4.38
N THR A 157 1.12 -11.25 3.94
CA THR A 157 0.93 -12.68 3.63
C THR A 157 0.57 -13.50 4.86
N TYR A 158 1.08 -13.16 6.05
CA TYR A 158 0.74 -13.87 7.28
C TYR A 158 -0.72 -13.66 7.68
N VAL A 159 -1.29 -12.48 7.43
CA VAL A 159 -2.72 -12.23 7.65
C VAL A 159 -3.55 -13.12 6.71
N HIS A 160 -3.08 -13.38 5.49
CA HIS A 160 -3.76 -14.32 4.58
C HIS A 160 -3.73 -15.74 5.15
N GLU A 161 -2.57 -16.19 5.63
CA GLU A 161 -2.43 -17.51 6.25
C GLU A 161 -3.32 -17.67 7.49
N LEU A 162 -3.43 -16.65 8.33
CA LEU A 162 -4.31 -16.64 9.49
C LEU A 162 -5.80 -16.76 9.10
N ILE A 163 -6.21 -16.11 8.01
CA ILE A 163 -7.56 -16.25 7.47
C ILE A 163 -7.77 -17.66 6.92
N GLU A 164 -6.81 -18.19 6.15
CA GLU A 164 -6.91 -19.52 5.54
C GLU A 164 -6.97 -20.66 6.58
N LYS A 165 -6.24 -20.52 7.69
CA LYS A 165 -6.30 -21.42 8.84
C LYS A 165 -7.60 -21.29 9.65
N GLY A 166 -8.35 -20.19 9.46
CA GLY A 166 -9.55 -19.88 10.24
C GLY A 166 -9.28 -19.29 11.61
N ASN A 167 -8.04 -18.87 11.89
CA ASN A 167 -7.66 -18.26 13.17
C ASN A 167 -8.21 -16.84 13.31
N ILE A 168 -8.37 -16.14 12.18
CA ILE A 168 -9.01 -14.82 12.12
C ILE A 168 -10.03 -14.80 10.99
N THR A 169 -11.09 -14.00 11.12
CA THR A 169 -12.06 -13.80 10.05
C THR A 169 -11.73 -12.56 9.24
N LEU A 170 -12.21 -12.53 8.00
CA LEU A 170 -12.07 -11.36 7.14
C LEU A 170 -12.77 -10.11 7.71
N GLN A 171 -13.90 -10.31 8.41
CA GLN A 171 -14.59 -9.22 9.10
C GLN A 171 -13.72 -8.59 10.18
N GLN A 172 -13.01 -9.40 10.97
CA GLN A 172 -12.06 -8.89 11.97
C GLN A 172 -10.92 -8.09 11.33
N VAL A 173 -10.45 -8.50 10.14
CA VAL A 173 -9.43 -7.73 9.40
C VAL A 173 -9.98 -6.38 8.92
N LEU A 174 -11.23 -6.33 8.46
CA LEU A 174 -11.88 -5.08 8.02
C LEU A 174 -12.12 -4.11 9.18
N GLU A 175 -12.29 -4.62 10.41
CA GLU A 175 -12.49 -3.85 11.64
C GLU A 175 -11.20 -3.38 12.30
N LEU A 176 -10.03 -3.67 11.72
CA LEU A 176 -8.74 -3.33 12.32
C LEU A 176 -8.58 -1.82 12.54
N THR A 177 -8.20 -1.49 13.78
CA THR A 177 -7.67 -0.18 14.14
C THR A 177 -6.21 -0.05 13.73
N SER A 178 -5.67 1.18 13.74
CA SER A 178 -4.24 1.40 13.49
C SER A 178 -3.36 0.69 14.52
N PHE A 179 -3.78 0.60 15.77
CA PHE A 179 -3.03 -0.06 16.85
C PHE A 179 -3.06 -1.58 16.70
N ALA A 180 -4.24 -2.15 16.39
CA ALA A 180 -4.39 -3.57 16.11
C ALA A 180 -3.53 -3.99 14.91
N ASN A 181 -3.60 -3.23 13.81
CA ASN A 181 -2.75 -3.49 12.64
C ASN A 181 -1.26 -3.35 12.98
N THR A 182 -0.87 -2.37 13.80
CA THR A 182 0.53 -2.18 14.21
C THR A 182 1.07 -3.39 14.96
N ALA A 183 0.28 -3.98 15.85
CA ALA A 183 0.63 -5.22 16.54
C ALA A 183 0.69 -6.40 15.56
N LEU A 184 -0.30 -6.53 14.66
CA LEU A 184 -0.33 -7.55 13.61
C LEU A 184 0.78 -7.43 12.56
N GLN A 185 1.57 -6.36 12.52
CA GLN A 185 2.77 -6.36 11.68
C GLN A 185 3.94 -7.14 12.32
N GLY A 186 3.83 -7.51 13.60
CA GLY A 186 4.85 -8.29 14.33
C GLY A 186 4.65 -9.81 14.16
N GLU A 187 5.71 -10.52 13.79
CA GLU A 187 5.68 -11.99 13.60
C GLU A 187 5.35 -12.75 14.88
N ASP A 188 5.75 -12.23 16.05
CA ASP A 188 5.44 -12.83 17.34
C ASP A 188 3.93 -12.81 17.63
N VAL A 189 3.23 -11.72 17.27
CA VAL A 189 1.78 -11.61 17.45
C VAL A 189 1.04 -12.63 16.59
N HIS A 190 1.50 -12.90 15.37
CA HIS A 190 0.96 -14.00 14.56
C HIS A 190 1.12 -15.35 15.26
N THR A 191 2.28 -15.60 15.86
CA THR A 191 2.54 -16.82 16.62
C THR A 191 1.63 -16.91 17.85
N PHE A 192 1.35 -15.79 18.51
CA PHE A 192 0.43 -15.75 19.64
C PHE A 192 -1.00 -16.07 19.23
N ILE A 193 -1.47 -15.55 18.09
CA ILE A 193 -2.78 -15.89 17.54
C ILE A 193 -2.83 -17.37 17.15
N ASP A 194 -1.82 -17.88 16.45
CA ASP A 194 -1.74 -19.30 16.04
C ASP A 194 -1.75 -20.27 17.23
N LYS A 195 -1.18 -19.86 18.37
CA LYS A 195 -1.14 -20.65 19.61
C LYS A 195 -2.32 -20.37 20.55
N ASN A 196 -3.29 -19.54 20.15
CA ASN A 196 -4.39 -19.07 21.00
C ASN A 196 -3.92 -18.43 22.33
N ILE A 197 -2.77 -17.76 22.32
CA ILE A 197 -2.27 -16.95 23.45
C ILE A 197 -2.99 -15.60 23.49
N VAL A 198 -3.41 -15.09 22.32
CA VAL A 198 -4.22 -13.89 22.19
C VAL A 198 -5.28 -14.10 21.12
N SER A 199 -6.47 -13.58 21.36
CA SER A 199 -7.63 -13.64 20.47
C SER A 199 -7.77 -12.35 19.67
N MET A 200 -8.47 -12.42 18.53
CA MET A 200 -8.73 -11.22 17.73
C MET A 200 -9.54 -10.13 18.44
N PRO A 201 -10.57 -10.43 19.26
CA PRO A 201 -11.22 -9.40 20.08
C PRO A 201 -10.24 -8.63 20.97
N GLU A 202 -9.26 -9.31 21.58
CA GLU A 202 -8.21 -8.67 22.38
C GLU A 202 -7.30 -7.80 21.51
N ILE A 203 -6.88 -8.30 20.34
CA ILE A 203 -6.09 -7.53 19.37
C ILE A 203 -6.83 -6.27 18.89
N LEU A 204 -8.12 -6.38 18.60
CA LEU A 204 -8.96 -5.26 18.17
C LEU A 204 -9.15 -4.22 19.29
N GLY A 205 -9.18 -4.67 20.53
CA GLY A 205 -9.27 -3.84 21.74
C GLY A 205 -7.94 -3.23 22.21
N LEU A 206 -6.83 -3.46 21.50
CA LEU A 206 -5.52 -2.97 21.92
C LEU A 206 -5.49 -1.46 22.11
N THR A 207 -4.95 -1.05 23.26
CA THR A 207 -4.50 0.32 23.48
C THR A 207 -3.24 0.59 22.66
N ILE A 208 -2.90 1.87 22.50
CA ILE A 208 -1.64 2.25 21.86
C ILE A 208 -0.43 1.72 22.65
N GLN A 209 -0.52 1.69 23.99
CA GLN A 209 0.50 1.18 24.90
C GLN A 209 0.75 -0.32 24.66
N ALA A 210 -0.32 -1.14 24.74
CA ALA A 210 -0.23 -2.57 24.52
C ALA A 210 0.26 -2.92 23.10
N SER A 211 -0.16 -2.14 22.09
CA SER A 211 0.34 -2.29 20.72
C SER A 211 1.85 -2.07 20.59
N PHE A 212 2.40 -1.08 21.31
CA PHE A 212 3.85 -0.86 21.33
C PHE A 212 4.60 -1.94 22.10
N ALA A 213 4.08 -2.36 23.25
CA ALA A 213 4.67 -3.46 24.02
C ALA A 213 4.74 -4.75 23.19
N LEU A 214 3.69 -5.09 22.44
CA LEU A 214 3.67 -6.25 21.54
C LEU A 214 4.54 -6.12 20.28
N ARG A 215 5.13 -4.93 20.02
CA ARG A 215 6.17 -4.75 19.00
C ARG A 215 7.57 -4.88 19.56
N ASP A 216 7.73 -4.79 20.88
CA ASP A 216 9.01 -4.99 21.52
C ASP A 216 9.33 -6.48 21.61
N LYS A 217 10.45 -6.87 21.02
CA LYS A 217 10.85 -8.28 20.95
C LYS A 217 11.07 -8.89 22.33
N GLY A 218 11.63 -8.13 23.27
CA GLY A 218 11.88 -8.64 24.62
C GLY A 218 10.58 -8.89 25.39
N THR A 219 9.58 -8.03 25.23
CA THR A 219 8.22 -8.27 25.75
C THR A 219 7.64 -9.56 25.19
N CYS A 220 7.70 -9.75 23.86
CA CYS A 220 7.23 -10.99 23.23
C CYS A 220 7.98 -12.24 23.76
N GLU A 221 9.30 -12.16 23.96
CA GLU A 221 10.10 -13.25 24.55
C GLU A 221 9.68 -13.56 26.00
N LEU A 222 9.39 -12.54 26.81
CA LEU A 222 8.88 -12.73 28.17
C LEU A 222 7.50 -13.43 28.18
N ILE A 223 6.63 -13.09 27.23
CA ILE A 223 5.34 -13.77 27.04
C ILE A 223 5.55 -15.23 26.64
N GLN A 224 6.46 -15.49 25.70
CA GLN A 224 6.77 -16.86 25.25
C GLN A 224 7.34 -17.74 26.37
N LYS A 225 8.10 -17.15 27.30
CA LYS A 225 8.63 -17.83 28.49
C LYS A 225 7.59 -17.98 29.61
N GLY A 226 6.41 -17.38 29.48
CA GLY A 226 5.37 -17.38 30.51
C GLY A 226 5.70 -16.53 31.74
N ILE A 227 6.68 -15.63 31.63
CA ILE A 227 7.09 -14.73 32.71
C ILE A 227 6.13 -13.53 32.81
N VAL A 228 5.64 -13.07 31.66
CA VAL A 228 4.60 -12.04 31.54
C VAL A 228 3.41 -12.65 30.80
N THR A 229 2.21 -12.44 31.30
CA THR A 229 0.97 -12.92 30.65
C THR A 229 0.51 -11.93 29.58
N MET A 230 -0.27 -12.41 28.61
CA MET A 230 -0.90 -11.53 27.64
C MET A 230 -1.82 -10.50 28.32
N GLU A 231 -2.61 -10.94 29.30
CA GLU A 231 -3.50 -10.09 30.10
C GLU A 231 -2.74 -8.90 30.74
N GLN A 232 -1.59 -9.16 31.38
CA GLN A 232 -0.75 -8.08 31.94
C GLN A 232 -0.29 -7.07 30.88
N VAL A 233 -0.03 -7.49 29.64
CA VAL A 233 0.34 -6.57 28.56
C VAL A 233 -0.86 -5.78 28.07
N LEU A 234 -2.01 -6.42 27.91
CA LEU A 234 -3.26 -5.79 27.47
C LEU A 234 -3.76 -4.73 28.47
N GLU A 235 -3.61 -5.01 29.77
CA GLU A 235 -4.02 -4.11 30.86
C GLU A 235 -2.94 -3.10 31.28
N SER A 236 -1.74 -3.17 30.67
CA SER A 236 -0.61 -2.35 31.09
C SER A 236 -0.88 -0.85 30.95
N THR A 237 -0.51 -0.09 31.98
CA THR A 237 -0.48 1.37 31.90
C THR A 237 0.63 1.83 30.96
N GLN A 238 0.66 3.13 30.65
CA GLN A 238 1.74 3.70 29.85
C GLN A 238 3.12 3.50 30.49
N GLU A 239 3.23 3.67 31.81
CA GLU A 239 4.45 3.46 32.56
C GLU A 239 4.89 1.99 32.52
N ALA A 240 3.95 1.06 32.70
CA ALA A 240 4.21 -0.37 32.63
C ALA A 240 4.65 -0.81 31.22
N SER A 241 3.98 -0.32 30.17
CA SER A 241 4.38 -0.56 28.77
C SER A 241 5.77 0.01 28.44
N PHE A 242 6.11 1.19 28.98
CA PHE A 242 7.45 1.76 28.79
C PHE A 242 8.52 0.94 29.52
N ALA A 243 8.23 0.50 30.74
CA ALA A 243 9.11 -0.39 31.48
C ALA A 243 9.31 -1.72 30.75
N LEU A 244 8.22 -2.29 30.21
CA LEU A 244 8.23 -3.46 29.34
C LEU A 244 8.99 -3.25 28.04
N SER A 245 9.24 -2.03 27.58
CA SER A 245 10.05 -1.79 26.39
C SER A 245 11.55 -1.65 26.71
N ASN A 246 11.95 -1.84 27.97
CA ASN A 246 13.31 -1.60 28.43
C ASN A 246 14.06 -2.92 28.68
N THR A 247 15.14 -3.15 27.94
CA THR A 247 15.96 -4.37 28.05
C THR A 247 16.57 -4.59 29.43
N TYR A 248 16.84 -3.53 30.20
CA TYR A 248 17.31 -3.67 31.58
C TYR A 248 16.20 -4.18 32.50
N ILE A 249 14.97 -3.69 32.31
CA ILE A 249 13.79 -4.17 33.04
C ILE A 249 13.51 -5.63 32.71
N HIS A 250 13.66 -6.05 31.45
CA HIS A 250 13.55 -7.48 31.08
C HIS A 250 14.50 -8.36 31.90
N LYS A 251 15.77 -7.96 32.04
CA LYS A 251 16.74 -8.73 32.83
C LYS A 251 16.36 -8.81 34.30
N LEU A 252 15.84 -7.73 34.87
CA LEU A 252 15.40 -7.73 36.27
C LEU A 252 14.16 -8.60 36.47
N ILE A 253 13.25 -8.62 35.49
CA ILE A 253 12.07 -9.51 35.49
C ILE A 253 12.51 -10.97 35.36
N GLU A 254 13.43 -11.29 34.44
CA GLU A 254 13.97 -12.66 34.28
C GLU A 254 14.74 -13.16 35.50
N GLN A 255 15.25 -12.25 36.33
CA GLN A 255 15.94 -12.56 37.59
C GLN A 255 15.01 -12.56 38.80
N ASP A 256 13.68 -12.52 38.60
CA ASP A 256 12.67 -12.41 39.66
C ASP A 256 12.92 -11.23 40.64
N THR A 257 13.61 -10.18 40.18
CA THR A 257 13.96 -9.02 41.01
C THR A 257 12.83 -8.00 41.07
N ILE A 258 12.01 -7.94 40.01
CA ILE A 258 10.80 -7.11 39.93
C ILE A 258 9.68 -7.89 39.22
N THR A 259 8.43 -7.63 39.60
CA THR A 259 7.24 -8.23 38.96
C THR A 259 6.37 -7.15 38.34
N ILE A 260 5.70 -7.48 37.24
CA ILE A 260 4.68 -6.60 36.64
C ILE A 260 3.37 -6.85 37.39
N GLN A 261 2.88 -5.82 38.09
CA GLN A 261 1.57 -5.82 38.75
C GLN A 261 0.60 -4.96 37.95
#